data_AF-A0A1F2ZWT5-F1
#
_entry.id   AF-A0A1F2ZWT5-F1
#
_cell.length_a   1.000
_cell.length_b   1.000
_cell.length_c   1.000
_cell.angle_alpha   90.00
_cell.angle_beta   90.00
_cell.angle_gamma   90.00
#
_symmetry.space_group_name_H-M   'P 1'
#
loop_
_entity.id
_entity.type
_entity.pdbx_description
1 polymer ?
#
loop_
_entity_poly.entity_id
_entity_poly.type
_entity_poly.pdbx_seq_one_letter_code
_entity_poly.pdbx_strand_id
1 'polypeptide(L)'
;MIARIALALGAVVSVLLSSGVARAQEAPPANDMLLATLWTQRAVEYKGNALTVFALARIRLDEALADKSWTASPAEQKADYQNLPPAVILDIDETVLDNSRYQVWMLKNNQSFSTKTWNRFCAAQASTAIPGALEFTKYADTKGVKVFYITNRGAETEQDTRQNMAKLGFPMGGNVDTFLMQGEKPEWSGAKGTRRAVVTKDYRVLLNIGDNFGDFDDRYRTSEADRAKAFESDMAYWGRQWLMIANPTYGSFDTAPFGHDFKKPRQQQRKAKWDVLESWVGPTP
;
A
#
# COMPACT_ATOMS: atom_id res chain seq x y z
N MET A 1 -84.66 -43.04 28.21
CA MET A 1 -83.73 -42.51 29.23
C MET A 1 -82.36 -43.09 28.91
N ILE A 2 -81.32 -42.25 28.83
CA ILE A 2 -79.89 -42.61 28.60
C ILE A 2 -79.59 -43.02 27.15
N ALA A 3 -78.55 -42.57 26.42
CA ALA A 3 -77.73 -41.36 26.38
C ALA A 3 -77.03 -41.41 25.00
N ARG A 4 -76.91 -40.26 24.31
CA ARG A 4 -76.16 -40.13 23.06
C ARG A 4 -74.66 -40.19 23.36
N ILE A 5 -73.90 -41.04 22.67
CA ILE A 5 -72.44 -40.94 22.59
C ILE A 5 -72.07 -40.83 21.12
N ALA A 6 -71.72 -39.61 20.70
CA ALA A 6 -71.10 -39.34 19.42
C ALA A 6 -69.58 -39.56 19.57
N LEU A 7 -69.03 -40.48 18.77
CA LEU A 7 -67.58 -40.60 18.60
C LEU A 7 -67.13 -39.55 17.58
N ALA A 8 -66.50 -38.48 18.06
CA ALA A 8 -65.72 -37.58 17.23
C ALA A 8 -64.24 -38.00 17.35
N LEU A 9 -63.72 -38.72 16.35
CA LEU A 9 -62.28 -38.93 16.22
C LEU A 9 -61.68 -37.67 15.58
N GLY A 10 -61.06 -36.83 16.41
CA GLY A 10 -60.32 -35.66 15.97
C GLY A 10 -59.05 -36.07 15.23
N ALA A 11 -58.91 -35.65 13.97
CA ALA A 11 -57.65 -35.71 13.25
C ALA A 11 -56.67 -34.70 13.87
N VAL A 12 -55.62 -35.20 14.53
CA VAL A 12 -54.49 -34.37 14.96
C VAL A 12 -53.65 -34.06 13.72
N VAL A 13 -53.89 -32.89 13.12
CA VAL A 13 -52.97 -32.32 12.13
C VAL A 13 -51.79 -31.72 12.89
N SER A 14 -50.70 -32.47 12.97
CA SER A 14 -49.41 -31.95 13.44
C SER A 14 -48.88 -30.96 12.41
N VAL A 15 -49.14 -29.67 12.62
CA VAL A 15 -48.49 -28.59 11.87
C VAL A 15 -47.03 -28.57 12.28
N LEU A 16 -46.17 -29.16 11.44
CA LEU A 16 -44.73 -28.94 11.48
C LEU A 16 -44.48 -27.48 11.09
N LEU A 17 -44.46 -26.60 12.07
CA LEU A 17 -43.90 -25.26 11.93
C LEU A 17 -42.39 -25.44 11.69
N SER A 18 -42.00 -25.54 10.42
CA SER A 18 -40.62 -25.33 10.01
C SER A 18 -40.29 -23.87 10.31
N SER A 19 -39.82 -23.61 11.53
CA SER A 19 -39.17 -22.37 11.89
C SER A 19 -37.89 -22.27 11.07
N GLY A 20 -38.01 -21.73 9.85
CA GLY A 20 -36.89 -21.24 9.08
C GLY A 20 -36.26 -20.13 9.89
N VAL A 21 -35.33 -20.48 10.78
CA VAL A 21 -34.40 -19.52 11.37
C VAL A 21 -33.56 -19.07 10.18
N ALA A 22 -33.98 -17.97 9.55
CA ALA A 22 -33.10 -17.20 8.71
C ALA A 22 -31.89 -16.89 9.58
N ARG A 23 -30.79 -17.62 9.36
CA ARG A 23 -29.50 -17.28 9.94
C ARG A 23 -29.21 -15.89 9.42
N ALA A 24 -29.45 -14.87 10.24
CA ALA A 24 -28.99 -13.53 9.96
C ALA A 24 -27.50 -13.69 9.66
N GLN A 25 -27.10 -13.36 8.43
CA GLN A 25 -25.70 -13.42 8.07
C GLN A 25 -25.03 -12.35 8.93
N GLU A 26 -24.35 -12.78 10.00
CA GLU A 26 -23.67 -11.89 10.92
C GLU A 26 -22.78 -10.96 10.10
N ALA A 27 -23.07 -9.66 10.17
CA ALA A 27 -22.24 -8.66 9.52
C ALA A 27 -20.81 -8.82 10.06
N PRO A 28 -19.76 -8.67 9.22
CA PRO A 28 -18.40 -8.67 9.70
C PRO A 28 -18.23 -7.70 10.86
N PRO A 29 -17.43 -8.03 11.89
CA PRO A 29 -17.19 -7.11 13.00
C PRO A 29 -16.58 -5.80 12.48
N ALA A 30 -16.76 -4.72 13.26
CA ALA A 30 -16.14 -3.44 12.95
C ALA A 30 -14.63 -3.59 12.73
N ASN A 31 -14.11 -2.93 11.69
CA ASN A 31 -12.72 -3.02 11.28
C ASN A 31 -12.18 -1.62 11.01
N ASP A 32 -11.07 -1.27 11.66
CA ASP A 32 -10.44 0.05 11.59
C ASP A 32 -10.05 0.43 10.13
N MET A 33 -9.77 -0.56 9.28
CA MET A 33 -9.43 -0.36 7.87
C MET A 33 -10.62 0.12 7.02
N LEU A 34 -11.87 0.04 7.51
CA LEU A 34 -13.04 0.46 6.75
C LEU A 34 -13.01 1.95 6.39
N LEU A 35 -12.75 2.82 7.39
CA LEU A 35 -12.70 4.26 7.15
C LEU A 35 -11.51 4.65 6.26
N ALA A 36 -10.34 4.04 6.50
CA ALA A 36 -9.15 4.26 5.66
C ALA A 36 -9.41 3.85 4.21
N THR A 37 -10.04 2.68 3.99
CA THR A 37 -10.38 2.18 2.64
C THR A 37 -11.43 3.07 1.97
N LEU A 38 -12.42 3.54 2.74
CA LEU A 38 -13.41 4.50 2.25
C LEU A 38 -12.74 5.79 1.80
N TRP A 39 -11.79 6.31 2.60
CA TRP A 39 -11.02 7.50 2.25
C TRP A 39 -10.24 7.30 0.95
N THR A 40 -9.44 6.24 0.83
CA THR A 40 -8.68 5.94 -0.39
C THR A 40 -9.57 5.77 -1.63
N GLN A 41 -10.72 5.09 -1.53
CA GLN A 41 -11.57 4.86 -2.71
C GLN A 41 -12.48 6.02 -3.09
N ARG A 42 -12.95 6.80 -2.10
CA ARG A 42 -14.10 7.70 -2.27
C ARG A 42 -13.81 9.15 -1.94
N ALA A 43 -12.80 9.45 -1.13
CA ALA A 43 -12.47 10.83 -0.78
C ALA A 43 -11.94 11.58 -2.01
N VAL A 44 -12.45 12.80 -2.22
CA VAL A 44 -11.87 13.71 -3.21
C VAL A 44 -10.53 14.25 -2.72
N GLU A 45 -10.32 14.26 -1.40
CA GLU A 45 -9.09 14.62 -0.71
C GLU A 45 -7.94 13.68 -1.08
N TYR A 46 -8.19 12.37 -1.18
CA TYR A 46 -7.18 11.42 -1.65
C TYR A 46 -6.76 11.70 -3.09
N LYS A 47 -7.73 11.94 -3.98
CA LYS A 47 -7.45 12.33 -5.37
C LYS A 47 -6.65 13.63 -5.44
N GLY A 48 -7.04 14.62 -4.64
CA GLY A 48 -6.32 15.89 -4.51
C GLY A 48 -4.89 15.70 -4.02
N ASN A 49 -4.68 14.84 -3.02
CA ASN A 49 -3.34 14.48 -2.52
C ASN A 49 -2.48 13.86 -3.62
N ALA A 50 -2.93 12.78 -4.27
CA ALA A 50 -2.17 12.10 -5.32
C ALA A 50 -1.82 13.04 -6.49
N LEU A 51 -2.80 13.80 -6.99
CA LEU A 51 -2.58 14.77 -8.06
C LEU A 51 -1.60 15.88 -7.66
N THR A 52 -1.68 16.37 -6.42
CA THR A 52 -0.75 17.39 -5.91
C THR A 52 0.67 16.85 -5.84
N VAL A 53 0.85 15.62 -5.35
CA VAL A 53 2.17 14.99 -5.23
C VAL A 53 2.78 14.75 -6.62
N PHE A 54 2.03 14.24 -7.59
CA PHE A 54 2.57 14.03 -8.95
C PHE A 54 2.76 15.34 -9.73
N ALA A 55 1.97 16.37 -9.48
CA ALA A 55 2.24 17.72 -10.00
C ALA A 55 3.55 18.29 -9.43
N LEU A 56 3.78 18.12 -8.12
CA LEU A 56 5.04 18.48 -7.48
C LEU A 56 6.21 17.65 -8.03
N ALA A 57 6.01 16.34 -8.24
CA ALA A 57 7.02 15.46 -8.84
C ALA A 57 7.47 15.96 -10.21
N ARG A 58 6.53 16.44 -11.04
CA ARG A 58 6.84 17.05 -12.33
C ARG A 58 7.75 18.27 -12.18
N ILE A 59 7.44 19.17 -11.24
CA ILE A 59 8.24 20.38 -10.96
C ILE A 59 9.63 19.99 -10.47
N ARG A 60 9.70 19.11 -9.47
CA ARG A 60 10.97 18.65 -8.88
C ARG A 60 11.84 17.89 -9.87
N LEU A 61 11.24 17.18 -10.82
CA LEU A 61 11.99 16.51 -11.87
C LEU A 61 12.74 17.50 -12.75
N ASP A 62 12.08 18.58 -13.19
CA ASP A 62 12.72 19.61 -14.02
C ASP A 62 13.84 20.33 -13.25
N GLU A 63 13.63 20.63 -11.96
CA GLU A 63 14.67 21.19 -11.08
C GLU A 63 15.88 20.24 -10.94
N ALA A 64 15.62 18.95 -10.69
CA ALA A 64 16.63 17.91 -10.50
C ALA A 64 17.44 17.61 -11.78
N LEU A 65 16.85 17.83 -12.95
CA LEU A 65 17.55 17.72 -14.23
C LEU A 65 18.56 18.86 -14.43
N ALA A 66 18.22 20.06 -13.96
CA ALA A 66 19.10 21.24 -14.03
C ALA A 66 20.22 21.22 -12.99
N ASP A 67 20.01 20.58 -11.84
CA ASP A 67 21.00 20.47 -10.76
C ASP A 67 21.79 19.16 -10.86
N LYS A 68 23.06 19.26 -11.27
CA LYS A 68 23.90 18.07 -11.40
C LYS A 68 24.23 17.41 -10.06
N SER A 69 24.18 18.15 -8.95
CA SER A 69 24.42 17.66 -7.58
C SER A 69 23.19 17.02 -6.93
N TRP A 70 22.05 17.00 -7.63
CA TRP A 70 20.82 16.43 -7.10
C TRP A 70 20.85 14.90 -7.05
N THR A 71 20.53 14.34 -5.88
CA THR A 71 20.20 12.92 -5.71
C THR A 71 19.07 12.73 -4.71
N ALA A 72 18.20 11.75 -5.00
CA ALA A 72 17.17 11.24 -4.12
C ALA A 72 17.57 9.93 -3.41
N SER A 73 18.80 9.45 -3.62
CA SER A 73 19.34 8.25 -2.96
C SER A 73 20.62 8.60 -2.21
N PRO A 74 20.55 9.49 -1.19
CA PRO A 74 21.72 10.02 -0.52
C PRO A 74 22.48 8.95 0.29
N ALA A 75 21.85 7.84 0.66
CA ALA A 75 22.52 6.74 1.33
C ALA A 75 23.46 5.99 0.37
N GLU A 76 23.02 5.79 -0.87
CA GLU A 76 23.73 5.03 -1.90
C GLU A 76 24.64 5.90 -2.80
N GLN A 77 24.28 7.16 -3.06
CA GLN A 77 24.98 8.07 -3.99
C GLN A 77 25.76 9.16 -3.26
N LYS A 78 26.98 8.83 -2.81
CA LYS A 78 27.87 9.78 -2.11
C LYS A 78 28.75 10.61 -3.05
N ALA A 79 29.16 10.06 -4.19
CA ALA A 79 30.03 10.69 -5.18
C ALA A 79 29.77 10.11 -6.59
N ASP A 80 30.37 10.72 -7.62
CA ASP A 80 30.46 10.24 -9.01
C ASP A 80 29.14 9.97 -9.76
N TYR A 81 28.01 10.37 -9.20
CA TYR A 81 26.69 10.18 -9.83
C TYR A 81 26.32 11.29 -10.81
N GLN A 82 27.03 12.43 -10.83
CA GLN A 82 26.62 13.64 -11.54
C GLN A 82 26.51 13.44 -13.06
N ASN A 83 27.35 12.55 -13.62
CA ASN A 83 27.41 12.23 -15.04
C ASN A 83 26.62 10.97 -15.42
N LEU A 84 26.02 10.28 -14.46
CA LEU A 84 25.17 9.12 -14.74
C LEU A 84 23.87 9.56 -15.42
N PRO A 85 23.27 8.72 -16.28
CA PRO A 85 21.95 8.98 -16.85
C PRO A 85 20.90 9.15 -15.74
N PRO A 86 19.94 10.09 -15.91
CA PRO A 86 18.95 10.36 -14.89
C PRO A 86 17.90 9.25 -14.79
N ALA A 87 17.43 9.00 -13.57
CA ALA A 87 16.36 8.05 -13.28
C ALA A 87 15.41 8.58 -12.19
N VAL A 88 14.21 8.01 -12.11
CA VAL A 88 13.31 8.12 -10.96
C VAL A 88 12.96 6.72 -10.47
N ILE A 89 12.73 6.60 -9.17
CA ILE A 89 12.28 5.36 -8.52
C ILE A 89 10.89 5.59 -7.95
N LEU A 90 9.98 4.68 -8.25
CA LEU A 90 8.64 4.64 -7.66
C LEU A 90 8.41 3.29 -6.98
N ASP A 91 7.76 3.31 -5.83
CA ASP A 91 7.06 2.11 -5.37
C ASP A 91 5.88 1.77 -6.30
N ILE A 92 5.38 0.52 -6.21
CA ILE A 92 4.21 0.09 -6.98
C ILE A 92 2.90 0.24 -6.20
N ASP A 93 2.78 -0.40 -5.05
CA ASP A 93 1.48 -0.65 -4.41
C ASP A 93 1.06 0.55 -3.57
N GLU A 94 -0.11 1.14 -3.87
CA GLU A 94 -0.59 2.40 -3.30
C GLU A 94 0.23 3.65 -3.70
N THR A 95 1.21 3.48 -4.59
CA THR A 95 2.00 4.58 -5.20
C THR A 95 1.71 4.79 -6.69
N VAL A 96 1.83 3.75 -7.53
CA VAL A 96 1.42 3.82 -8.96
C VAL A 96 0.20 2.95 -9.25
N LEU A 97 0.00 1.87 -8.50
CA LEU A 97 -1.15 0.99 -8.57
C LEU A 97 -2.04 1.15 -7.34
N ASP A 98 -3.33 1.40 -7.58
CA ASP A 98 -4.40 1.33 -6.59
C ASP A 98 -4.84 -0.13 -6.45
N ASN A 99 -4.59 -0.69 -5.27
CA ASN A 99 -4.96 -2.05 -4.91
C ASN A 99 -6.16 -2.10 -3.96
N SER A 100 -6.77 -0.97 -3.61
CA SER A 100 -7.84 -0.81 -2.61
C SER A 100 -9.00 -1.82 -2.73
N ARG A 101 -9.22 -2.38 -3.92
CA ARG A 101 -10.18 -3.48 -4.16
C ARG A 101 -9.85 -4.74 -3.36
N TYR A 102 -8.58 -5.03 -3.14
CA TYR A 102 -8.13 -6.12 -2.28
C TYR A 102 -8.47 -5.84 -0.81
N GLN A 103 -8.30 -4.61 -0.33
CA GLN A 103 -8.70 -4.19 1.01
C GLN A 103 -10.22 -4.33 1.19
N VAL A 104 -11.03 -3.92 0.20
CA VAL A 104 -12.48 -4.16 0.20
C VAL A 104 -12.82 -5.65 0.24
N TRP A 105 -12.12 -6.49 -0.53
CA TRP A 105 -12.32 -7.94 -0.50
C TRP A 105 -12.01 -8.50 0.90
N MET A 106 -10.91 -8.08 1.53
CA MET A 106 -10.57 -8.50 2.89
C MET A 106 -11.66 -8.09 3.90
N LEU A 107 -12.16 -6.86 3.82
CA LEU A 107 -13.26 -6.37 4.68
C LEU A 107 -14.53 -7.20 4.53
N LYS A 108 -14.97 -7.44 3.28
CA LYS A 108 -16.20 -8.20 3.00
C LYS A 108 -16.12 -9.67 3.44
N ASN A 109 -14.93 -10.25 3.46
CA ASN A 109 -14.72 -11.67 3.77
C ASN A 109 -14.14 -11.91 5.17
N ASN A 110 -14.04 -10.86 6.01
CA ASN A 110 -13.41 -10.90 7.33
C ASN A 110 -12.01 -11.55 7.30
N GLN A 111 -11.24 -11.26 6.26
CA GLN A 111 -9.89 -11.77 6.06
C GLN A 111 -8.84 -10.76 6.50
N SER A 112 -7.59 -11.21 6.57
CA SER A 112 -6.45 -10.30 6.58
C SER A 112 -5.47 -10.69 5.50
N PHE A 113 -4.45 -9.85 5.33
CA PHE A 113 -3.44 -10.07 4.32
C PHE A 113 -2.85 -11.48 4.41
N SER A 114 -2.78 -12.15 3.26
CA SER A 114 -1.98 -13.35 3.09
C SER A 114 -1.35 -13.30 1.70
N THR A 115 -0.10 -13.76 1.58
CA THR A 115 0.60 -13.85 0.29
C THR A 115 -0.20 -14.68 -0.71
N LYS A 116 -0.87 -15.74 -0.25
CA LYS A 116 -1.68 -16.61 -1.13
C LYS A 116 -2.83 -15.86 -1.81
N THR A 117 -3.60 -15.07 -1.06
CA THR A 117 -4.72 -14.30 -1.61
C THR A 117 -4.25 -13.08 -2.37
N TRP A 118 -3.14 -12.48 -1.93
CA TRP A 118 -2.48 -11.38 -2.63
C TRP A 118 -1.99 -11.79 -4.02
N ASN A 119 -1.30 -12.92 -4.15
CA ASN A 119 -0.80 -13.39 -5.45
C ASN A 119 -1.96 -13.67 -6.42
N ARG A 120 -3.10 -14.15 -5.92
CA ARG A 120 -4.34 -14.29 -6.74
C ARG A 120 -4.90 -12.94 -7.19
N PHE A 121 -4.80 -11.91 -6.36
CA PHE A 121 -5.21 -10.56 -6.72
C PHE A 121 -4.28 -9.96 -7.78
N CYS A 122 -2.96 -10.12 -7.64
CA CYS A 122 -1.99 -9.73 -8.66
C CYS A 122 -2.29 -10.42 -10.00
N ALA A 123 -2.50 -11.75 -10.00
CA ALA A 123 -2.84 -12.53 -11.18
C ALA A 123 -4.16 -12.10 -11.85
N ALA A 124 -5.11 -11.55 -11.07
CA ALA A 124 -6.34 -11.00 -11.61
C ALA A 124 -6.15 -9.66 -12.34
N GLN A 125 -4.98 -9.00 -12.16
CA GLN A 125 -4.62 -7.73 -12.79
C GLN A 125 -5.72 -6.66 -12.62
N ALA A 126 -6.28 -6.63 -11.41
CA ALA A 126 -7.45 -5.84 -11.07
C ALA A 126 -7.10 -4.43 -10.56
N SER A 127 -5.80 -4.15 -10.36
CA SER A 127 -5.30 -2.85 -9.92
C SER A 127 -5.47 -1.80 -11.02
N THR A 128 -5.77 -0.57 -10.59
CA THR A 128 -5.91 0.61 -11.46
C THR A 128 -4.76 1.59 -11.23
N ALA A 129 -4.57 2.57 -12.11
CA ALA A 129 -3.54 3.58 -11.90
C ALA A 129 -3.95 4.59 -10.80
N ILE A 130 -3.01 4.94 -9.94
CA ILE A 130 -3.14 6.06 -9.00
C ILE A 130 -3.22 7.37 -9.80
N PRO A 131 -4.11 8.32 -9.45
CA PRO A 131 -4.24 9.58 -10.18
C PRO A 131 -2.92 10.34 -10.33
N GLY A 132 -2.53 10.68 -11.55
CA GLY A 132 -1.30 11.42 -11.86
C GLY A 132 -0.05 10.56 -12.06
N ALA A 133 -0.05 9.30 -11.62
CA ALA A 133 1.14 8.43 -11.70
C ALA A 133 1.52 8.11 -13.15
N LEU A 134 0.53 7.80 -13.99
CA LEU A 134 0.75 7.47 -15.40
C LEU A 134 1.25 8.69 -16.18
N GLU A 135 0.66 9.85 -15.94
CA GLU A 135 1.04 11.10 -16.59
C GLU A 135 2.46 11.52 -16.21
N PHE A 136 2.81 11.40 -14.92
CA PHE A 136 4.16 11.69 -14.44
C PHE A 136 5.21 10.75 -15.02
N THR A 137 4.97 9.43 -14.97
CA THR A 137 5.95 8.44 -15.47
C THR A 137 6.16 8.58 -16.97
N LYS A 138 5.11 8.83 -17.76
CA LYS A 138 5.24 9.17 -19.18
C LYS A 138 6.01 10.47 -19.40
N TYR A 139 5.77 11.48 -18.59
CA TYR A 139 6.54 12.73 -18.67
C TYR A 139 8.02 12.50 -18.41
N ALA A 140 8.38 11.76 -17.36
CA ALA A 140 9.77 11.41 -17.06
C ALA A 140 10.42 10.69 -18.25
N ASP A 141 9.74 9.70 -18.83
CA ASP A 141 10.22 8.98 -20.01
C ASP A 141 10.44 9.92 -21.21
N THR A 142 9.51 10.86 -21.48
CA THR A 142 9.66 11.86 -22.56
C THR A 142 10.83 12.83 -22.35
N LYS A 143 11.32 12.97 -21.11
CA LYS A 143 12.51 13.77 -20.75
C LYS A 143 13.80 12.95 -20.81
N GLY A 144 13.73 11.70 -21.26
CA GLY A 144 14.87 10.77 -21.25
C GLY A 144 15.26 10.29 -19.86
N VAL A 145 14.36 10.40 -18.87
CA VAL A 145 14.59 9.93 -17.50
C VAL A 145 14.07 8.51 -17.37
N LYS A 146 14.93 7.59 -16.96
CA LYS A 146 14.54 6.18 -16.80
C LYS A 146 13.63 6.01 -15.58
N VAL A 147 12.51 5.32 -15.76
CA VAL A 147 11.56 5.03 -14.68
C VAL A 147 11.82 3.63 -14.14
N PHE A 148 12.17 3.52 -12.87
CA PHE A 148 12.33 2.26 -12.14
C PHE A 148 11.19 2.07 -11.13
N TYR A 149 10.73 0.83 -11.01
CA TYR A 149 9.74 0.39 -10.04
C TYR A 149 10.41 -0.58 -9.06
N ILE A 150 10.54 -0.16 -7.80
CA ILE A 150 11.10 -1.01 -6.72
C ILE A 150 9.97 -1.37 -5.78
N THR A 151 9.60 -2.66 -5.73
CA THR A 151 8.38 -3.12 -5.07
C THR A 151 8.62 -4.29 -4.12
N ASN A 152 7.82 -4.38 -3.06
CA ASN A 152 7.79 -5.57 -2.19
C ASN A 152 6.77 -6.63 -2.64
N ARG A 153 6.23 -6.51 -3.86
CA ARG A 153 5.66 -7.68 -4.54
C ARG A 153 6.74 -8.75 -4.70
N GLY A 154 6.38 -10.01 -4.43
CA GLY A 154 7.28 -11.14 -4.59
C GLY A 154 7.59 -11.40 -6.06
N ALA A 155 8.78 -11.92 -6.35
CA ALA A 155 9.24 -12.25 -7.70
C ALA A 155 8.25 -13.17 -8.45
N GLU A 156 7.51 -14.03 -7.75
CA GLU A 156 6.49 -14.89 -8.34
C GLU A 156 5.30 -14.13 -8.95
N THR A 157 5.11 -12.86 -8.59
CA THR A 157 4.04 -11.99 -9.11
C THR A 157 4.53 -10.99 -10.16
N GLU A 158 5.80 -11.07 -10.56
CA GLU A 158 6.41 -10.11 -11.47
C GLU A 158 5.73 -10.09 -12.83
N GLN A 159 5.51 -11.27 -13.43
CA GLN A 159 4.84 -11.39 -14.71
C GLN A 159 3.47 -10.69 -14.69
N ASP A 160 2.65 -10.98 -13.69
CA ASP A 160 1.32 -10.38 -13.54
C ASP A 160 1.39 -8.87 -13.32
N THR A 161 2.36 -8.42 -12.53
CA THR A 161 2.60 -6.99 -12.25
C THR A 161 2.97 -6.24 -13.52
N ARG A 162 3.92 -6.76 -14.31
CA ARG A 162 4.32 -6.17 -15.59
C ARG A 162 3.15 -6.12 -16.57
N GLN A 163 2.36 -7.18 -16.64
CA GLN A 163 1.17 -7.22 -17.52
C GLN A 163 0.12 -6.19 -17.09
N ASN A 164 -0.16 -6.05 -15.79
CA ASN A 164 -1.08 -5.03 -15.29
C ASN A 164 -0.56 -3.62 -15.61
N MET A 165 0.73 -3.36 -15.42
CA MET A 165 1.37 -2.07 -15.68
C MET A 165 1.39 -1.72 -17.17
N ALA A 166 1.72 -2.68 -18.03
CA ALA A 166 1.69 -2.53 -19.48
C ALA A 166 0.27 -2.24 -19.99
N LYS A 167 -0.74 -2.94 -19.46
CA LYS A 167 -2.16 -2.71 -19.78
C LYS A 167 -2.62 -1.30 -19.43
N LEU A 168 -2.11 -0.74 -18.33
CA LEU A 168 -2.38 0.65 -17.92
C LEU A 168 -1.53 1.68 -18.69
N GLY A 169 -0.53 1.23 -19.46
CA GLY A 169 0.30 2.06 -20.32
C GLY A 169 1.50 2.71 -19.63
N PHE A 170 1.93 2.17 -18.49
CA PHE A 170 3.15 2.62 -17.81
C PHE A 170 4.41 2.33 -18.65
N PRO A 171 5.45 3.18 -18.59
CA PRO A 171 6.74 2.88 -19.22
C PRO A 171 7.34 1.57 -18.68
N MET A 172 7.74 0.67 -19.57
CA MET A 172 8.18 -0.70 -19.23
C MET A 172 9.70 -0.89 -19.24
N GLY A 173 10.48 0.19 -19.26
CA GLY A 173 11.94 0.14 -19.14
C GLY A 173 12.69 -0.13 -20.45
N GLY A 174 12.09 -0.84 -21.39
CA GLY A 174 12.62 -1.06 -22.74
C GLY A 174 13.90 -1.91 -22.71
N ASN A 175 15.06 -1.25 -22.72
CA ASN A 175 16.39 -1.87 -22.88
C ASN A 175 17.03 -2.36 -21.58
N VAL A 176 16.47 -2.02 -20.42
CA VAL A 176 16.95 -2.44 -19.11
C VAL A 176 15.78 -2.94 -18.29
N ASP A 177 16.07 -3.82 -17.35
CA ASP A 177 15.06 -4.21 -16.39
C ASP A 177 14.79 -3.08 -15.39
N THR A 178 13.53 -2.66 -15.33
CA THR A 178 13.06 -1.60 -14.44
C THR A 178 12.11 -2.06 -13.36
N PHE A 179 11.83 -3.36 -13.22
CA PHE A 179 10.98 -3.88 -12.14
C PHE A 179 11.84 -4.72 -11.20
N LEU A 180 12.16 -4.17 -10.03
CA LEU A 180 13.04 -4.83 -9.06
C LEU A 180 12.19 -5.39 -7.92
N MET A 181 11.93 -6.69 -7.98
CA MET A 181 10.97 -7.38 -7.12
C MET A 181 11.59 -7.82 -5.80
N GLN A 182 10.77 -8.09 -4.78
CA GLN A 182 11.28 -8.71 -3.56
C GLN A 182 11.57 -10.20 -3.80
N GLY A 183 12.73 -10.66 -3.33
CA GLY A 183 13.13 -12.07 -3.39
C GLY A 183 13.62 -12.55 -4.76
N GLU A 184 13.70 -11.67 -5.76
CA GLU A 184 14.25 -12.01 -7.09
C GLU A 184 15.76 -12.28 -7.01
N LYS A 185 16.45 -11.57 -6.12
CA LYS A 185 17.82 -11.88 -5.69
C LYS A 185 17.86 -12.20 -4.20
N PRO A 186 18.81 -13.04 -3.73
CA PRO A 186 18.91 -13.43 -2.32
C PRO A 186 18.99 -12.25 -1.34
N GLU A 187 19.66 -11.16 -1.72
CA GLU A 187 19.83 -9.96 -0.92
C GLU A 187 18.66 -8.95 -1.02
N TRP A 188 17.68 -9.21 -1.88
CA TRP A 188 16.50 -8.35 -2.08
C TRP A 188 15.39 -8.74 -1.11
N SER A 189 15.57 -8.35 0.15
CA SER A 189 14.57 -8.52 1.22
C SER A 189 13.47 -7.45 1.17
N GLY A 190 12.66 -7.29 2.22
CA GLY A 190 11.65 -6.22 2.28
C GLY A 190 12.23 -4.80 2.39
N ALA A 191 13.48 -4.65 2.85
CA ALA A 191 14.19 -3.37 2.75
C ALA A 191 14.56 -3.11 1.28
N LYS A 192 14.49 -1.83 0.86
CA LYS A 192 14.62 -1.47 -0.57
C LYS A 192 16.00 -0.92 -0.92
N GLY A 193 16.86 -0.61 0.05
CA GLY A 193 18.20 -0.05 -0.19
C GLY A 193 19.08 -0.92 -1.08
N THR A 194 19.03 -2.25 -0.95
CA THR A 194 19.81 -3.15 -1.83
C THR A 194 19.37 -3.09 -3.29
N ARG A 195 18.10 -2.78 -3.55
CA ARG A 195 17.56 -2.58 -4.91
C ARG A 195 17.79 -1.15 -5.40
N ARG A 196 17.67 -0.14 -4.52
CA ARG A 196 18.09 1.24 -4.86
C ARG A 196 19.56 1.28 -5.25
N ALA A 197 20.42 0.57 -4.53
CA ALA A 197 21.85 0.44 -4.81
C ALA A 197 22.16 -0.04 -6.24
N VAL A 198 21.34 -0.97 -6.75
CA VAL A 198 21.47 -1.49 -8.13
C VAL A 198 21.17 -0.40 -9.15
N VAL A 199 20.10 0.38 -8.94
CA VAL A 199 19.76 1.51 -9.81
C VAL A 199 20.84 2.60 -9.73
N THR A 200 21.26 2.96 -8.52
CA THR A 200 22.18 4.08 -8.27
C THR A 200 23.60 3.84 -8.75
N LYS A 201 23.95 2.58 -9.03
CA LYS A 201 25.23 2.20 -9.64
C LYS A 201 25.37 2.77 -11.05
N ASP A 202 24.29 2.71 -11.82
CA ASP A 202 24.32 3.02 -13.25
C ASP A 202 23.51 4.28 -13.60
N TYR A 203 22.71 4.81 -12.66
CA TYR A 203 21.83 5.97 -12.87
C TYR A 203 21.91 6.97 -11.72
N ARG A 204 21.73 8.27 -12.03
CA ARG A 204 21.49 9.30 -11.03
C ARG A 204 20.01 9.35 -10.67
N VAL A 205 19.66 8.98 -9.45
CA VAL A 205 18.26 8.95 -9.02
C VAL A 205 17.82 10.36 -8.62
N LEU A 206 16.87 10.93 -9.36
CA LEU A 206 16.38 12.29 -9.19
C LEU A 206 15.24 12.37 -8.18
N LEU A 207 14.35 11.38 -8.15
CA LEU A 207 13.21 11.33 -7.25
C LEU A 207 12.97 9.90 -6.76
N ASN A 208 12.62 9.78 -5.48
CA ASN A 208 11.97 8.61 -4.92
C ASN A 208 10.51 8.99 -4.62
N ILE A 209 9.57 8.14 -5.03
CA ILE A 209 8.13 8.33 -4.79
C ILE A 209 7.57 7.04 -4.20
N GLY A 210 6.80 7.16 -3.12
CA GLY A 210 6.32 6.01 -2.34
C GLY A 210 5.21 6.40 -1.39
N ASP A 211 4.52 5.44 -0.79
CA ASP A 211 3.49 5.63 0.22
C ASP A 211 3.95 5.18 1.63
N ASN A 212 5.10 4.52 1.69
CA ASN A 212 5.66 3.93 2.90
C ASN A 212 7.05 4.52 3.20
N PHE A 213 7.39 4.67 4.48
CA PHE A 213 8.73 5.14 4.86
C PHE A 213 9.85 4.24 4.30
N GLY A 214 9.58 2.93 4.15
CA GLY A 214 10.51 1.96 3.57
C GLY A 214 10.87 2.18 2.11
N ASP A 215 10.12 3.02 1.39
CA ASP A 215 10.43 3.39 0.00
C ASP A 215 11.62 4.34 -0.09
N PHE A 216 11.85 5.08 0.99
CA PHE A 216 12.88 6.11 1.09
C PHE A 216 14.04 5.67 1.97
N ASP A 217 13.76 4.98 3.09
CA ASP A 217 14.74 4.67 4.11
C ASP A 217 14.59 3.26 4.72
N ASP A 218 15.70 2.55 4.87
CA ASP A 218 15.70 1.16 5.37
C ASP A 218 15.50 1.05 6.89
N ARG A 219 15.51 2.15 7.64
CA ARG A 219 15.13 2.21 9.08
C ARG A 219 13.62 2.09 9.30
N TYR A 220 12.82 1.84 8.26
CA TYR A 220 11.36 1.74 8.38
C TYR A 220 10.84 0.65 9.35
N ARG A 221 11.65 -0.35 9.74
CA ARG A 221 11.25 -1.36 10.74
C ARG A 221 11.89 -1.17 12.12
N THR A 222 12.37 0.03 12.44
CA THR A 222 12.82 0.40 13.79
C THR A 222 11.63 0.84 14.67
N SER A 223 11.91 1.16 15.93
CA SER A 223 10.88 1.72 16.85
C SER A 223 10.26 3.02 16.31
N GLU A 224 9.08 3.39 16.79
CA GLU A 224 8.44 4.68 16.42
C GLU A 224 9.34 5.88 16.71
N ALA A 225 10.03 5.88 17.85
CA ALA A 225 10.98 6.93 18.20
C ALA A 225 12.17 7.00 17.23
N ASP A 226 12.71 5.86 16.81
CA ASP A 226 13.84 5.85 15.87
C ASP A 226 13.40 6.20 14.44
N ARG A 227 12.16 5.84 14.07
CA ARG A 227 11.55 6.28 12.81
C ARG A 227 11.37 7.80 12.78
N ALA A 228 10.92 8.40 13.89
CA ALA A 228 10.79 9.84 14.01
C ALA A 228 12.15 10.55 13.89
N LYS A 229 13.19 10.06 14.59
CA LYS A 229 14.57 10.57 14.44
C LYS A 229 15.10 10.44 13.01
N ALA A 230 14.79 9.33 12.33
CA ALA A 230 15.18 9.14 10.94
C ALA A 230 14.49 10.17 10.04
N PHE A 231 13.16 10.33 10.18
CA PHE A 231 12.39 11.37 9.48
C PHE A 231 12.97 12.78 9.70
N GLU A 232 13.31 13.14 10.94
CA GLU A 232 13.93 14.43 11.27
C GLU A 232 15.30 14.59 10.61
N SER A 233 16.14 13.54 10.62
CA SER A 233 17.47 13.57 9.99
C SER A 233 17.41 13.76 8.47
N ASP A 234 16.33 13.30 7.84
CA ASP A 234 16.11 13.37 6.40
C ASP A 234 15.12 14.47 6.00
N MET A 235 14.79 15.37 6.93
CA MET A 235 13.70 16.33 6.75
C MET A 235 13.84 17.20 5.49
N ALA A 236 15.08 17.50 5.10
CA ALA A 236 15.39 18.31 3.92
C ALA A 236 15.04 17.63 2.57
N TYR A 237 14.84 16.31 2.54
CA TYR A 237 14.49 15.59 1.31
C TYR A 237 12.98 15.58 1.03
N TRP A 238 12.13 15.65 2.07
CA TRP A 238 10.68 15.55 1.93
C TRP A 238 10.10 16.74 1.16
N GLY A 239 9.26 16.46 0.16
CA GLY A 239 8.69 17.49 -0.73
C GLY A 239 9.68 18.06 -1.75
N ARG A 240 10.93 17.56 -1.77
CA ARG A 240 11.96 17.92 -2.73
C ARG A 240 12.42 16.71 -3.53
N GLN A 241 13.16 15.80 -2.93
CA GLN A 241 13.62 14.55 -3.55
C GLN A 241 12.74 13.35 -3.23
N TRP A 242 12.09 13.37 -2.07
CA TRP A 242 11.25 12.30 -1.55
C TRP A 242 9.80 12.77 -1.51
N LEU A 243 8.93 12.07 -2.22
CA LEU A 243 7.54 12.45 -2.41
C LEU A 243 6.60 11.34 -1.93
N MET A 244 5.85 11.63 -0.87
CA MET A 244 4.99 10.66 -0.19
C MET A 244 3.55 10.73 -0.72
N ILE A 245 3.00 9.60 -1.18
CA ILE A 245 1.57 9.41 -1.46
C ILE A 245 0.89 8.98 -0.16
N ALA A 246 -0.30 9.51 0.12
CA ALA A 246 -1.02 9.16 1.34
C ALA A 246 -1.63 7.74 1.25
N ASN A 247 -1.20 6.84 2.13
CA ASN A 247 -1.81 5.52 2.33
C ASN A 247 -2.16 5.29 3.81
N PRO A 248 -3.42 5.50 4.21
CA PRO A 248 -3.86 5.22 5.59
C PRO A 248 -4.27 3.75 5.80
N THR A 249 -4.26 2.90 4.77
CA THR A 249 -4.86 1.56 4.85
C THR A 249 -3.94 0.50 5.44
N TYR A 250 -2.63 0.61 5.19
CA TYR A 250 -1.60 -0.25 5.75
C TYR A 250 -0.23 0.43 5.58
N GLY A 251 0.78 -0.10 6.27
CA GLY A 251 2.17 0.32 6.04
C GLY A 251 3.04 0.06 7.25
N SER A 252 4.28 0.54 7.21
CA SER A 252 5.18 0.41 8.34
C SER A 252 4.67 1.16 9.58
N PHE A 253 3.95 2.27 9.39
CA PHE A 253 3.32 3.03 10.47
C PHE A 253 2.34 2.16 11.27
N ASP A 254 1.56 1.32 10.60
CA ASP A 254 0.55 0.45 11.23
C ASP A 254 1.18 -0.60 12.15
N THR A 255 2.42 -0.98 11.84
CA THR A 255 3.11 -2.11 12.47
C THR A 255 4.14 -1.68 13.52
N ALA A 256 4.57 -0.42 13.49
CA ALA A 256 5.55 0.14 14.42
C ALA A 256 5.12 0.08 15.89
N PRO A 257 3.84 0.37 16.27
CA PRO A 257 3.41 0.35 17.67
C PRO A 257 3.58 -1.01 18.36
N PHE A 258 3.55 -2.11 17.59
CA PHE A 258 3.75 -3.46 18.12
C PHE A 258 5.12 -4.07 17.75
N GLY A 259 6.09 -3.23 17.37
CA GLY A 259 7.47 -3.62 17.09
C GLY A 259 7.63 -4.46 15.82
N HIS A 260 6.74 -4.30 14.85
CA HIS A 260 6.71 -5.09 13.60
C HIS A 260 6.61 -6.61 13.81
N ASP A 261 6.14 -7.05 14.98
CA ASP A 261 5.97 -8.45 15.33
C ASP A 261 4.58 -8.96 14.92
N PHE A 262 4.48 -9.44 13.68
CA PHE A 262 3.27 -10.01 13.12
C PHE A 262 2.78 -11.28 13.81
N LYS A 263 3.59 -11.90 14.70
CA LYS A 263 3.18 -13.09 15.46
C LYS A 263 2.29 -12.73 16.65
N LYS A 264 2.26 -11.47 17.07
CA LYS A 264 1.37 -11.01 18.16
C LYS A 264 -0.10 -11.26 17.80
N PRO A 265 -0.94 -11.74 18.74
CA PRO A 265 -2.38 -11.82 18.53
C PRO A 265 -2.96 -10.45 18.11
N ARG A 266 -3.94 -10.44 17.22
CA ARG A 266 -4.52 -9.18 16.69
C ARG A 266 -5.04 -8.24 17.78
N GLN A 267 -5.59 -8.78 18.86
CA GLN A 267 -6.05 -7.98 20.00
C GLN A 267 -4.89 -7.23 20.68
N GLN A 268 -3.71 -7.86 20.78
CA GLN A 268 -2.51 -7.22 21.33
C GLN A 268 -1.93 -6.19 20.35
N GLN A 269 -1.93 -6.48 19.05
CA GLN A 269 -1.54 -5.48 18.04
C GLN A 269 -2.44 -4.24 18.12
N ARG A 270 -3.76 -4.45 18.23
CA ARG A 270 -4.74 -3.36 18.38
C ARG A 270 -4.55 -2.60 19.69
N LYS A 271 -4.31 -3.28 20.81
CA LYS A 271 -4.00 -2.62 22.09
C LYS A 271 -2.75 -1.74 21.99
N ALA A 272 -1.68 -2.24 21.37
CA ALA A 272 -0.45 -1.45 21.21
C ALA A 272 -0.68 -0.15 20.43
N LYS A 273 -1.57 -0.16 19.41
CA LYS A 273 -1.97 1.06 18.71
C LYS A 273 -2.71 2.05 19.62
N TRP A 274 -3.63 1.57 20.46
CA TRP A 274 -4.31 2.43 21.44
C TRP A 274 -3.36 3.04 22.46
N ASP A 275 -2.34 2.30 22.89
CA ASP A 275 -1.40 2.72 23.92
C ASP A 275 -0.48 3.87 23.48
N VAL A 276 -0.36 4.12 22.16
CA VAL A 276 0.50 5.19 21.60
C VAL A 276 -0.28 6.40 21.09
N LEU A 277 -1.61 6.32 21.02
CA LEU A 277 -2.44 7.46 20.60
C LEU A 277 -2.56 8.49 21.72
N GLU A 278 -2.37 9.75 21.37
CA GLU A 278 -2.60 10.87 22.27
C GLU A 278 -4.11 11.08 22.47
N SER A 279 -4.52 11.35 23.70
CA SER A 279 -5.94 11.56 24.05
C SER A 279 -6.15 12.89 24.75
N TRP A 280 -7.26 13.55 24.42
CA TRP A 280 -7.78 14.65 25.21
C TRP A 280 -8.54 14.06 26.40
N VAL A 281 -8.24 14.52 27.62
CA VAL A 281 -8.84 14.03 28.88
C VAL A 281 -10.35 14.30 29.01
N GLY A 282 -10.93 15.07 28.08
CA GLY A 282 -12.33 15.49 28.11
C GLY A 282 -12.58 16.68 29.02
N PRO A 283 -13.82 17.20 29.06
CA PRO A 283 -14.18 18.27 29.98
C PRO A 283 -14.12 17.79 31.43
N THR A 284 -13.54 18.59 32.33
CA THR A 284 -13.71 18.42 33.77
C THR A 284 -15.16 18.77 34.12
N PRO A 285 -15.87 17.97 34.94
CA PRO A 285 -17.26 18.20 35.31
C PRO A 285 -17.55 19.59 35.85
#